data_AF-N1WRF8-F1
#
_entry.id   AF-N1WRF8-F1
#
_cell.length_a   1.000
_cell.length_b   1.000
_cell.length_c   1.000
_cell.angle_alpha   90.00
_cell.angle_beta   90.00
_cell.angle_gamma   90.00
#
_symmetry.space_group_name_H-M   'P 1'
#
loop_
_entity.id
_entity.type
_entity.pdbx_description
1 polymer ?
#
loop_
_entity_poly.entity_id
_entity_poly.type
_entity_poly.pdbx_seq_one_letter_code
_entity_poly.pdbx_strand_id
1 'polypeptide(L)'
;MNLIKKVSLIGIVFLLLGCFSTETKNPEKAYKYWAGSKPPKEIKLIKGEYYQSPHFTLEYELFLKFKSDKKWFNEFVEYNGLKIDTVRNEWKGWTKLPEWFNPDHNYLIYAKNQTDEFERSRYLRNPKTGTCYIYETVGM
;
A
#
# COMPACT_ATOMS: atom_id res chain seq x y z
N MET A 1 42.93 -0.49 29.31
CA MET A 1 41.50 -0.60 29.66
C MET A 1 40.59 0.41 28.91
N ASN A 2 40.98 0.91 27.71
CA ASN A 2 40.25 2.01 27.04
C ASN A 2 39.77 1.72 25.62
N LEU A 3 40.22 0.63 24.97
CA LEU A 3 39.78 0.28 23.61
C LEU A 3 38.53 -0.62 23.61
N ILE A 4 38.49 -1.62 24.50
CA ILE A 4 37.37 -2.57 24.63
C ILE A 4 36.07 -1.86 25.07
N LYS A 5 36.18 -0.86 25.97
CA LYS A 5 35.02 -0.02 26.37
C LYS A 5 34.48 0.85 25.22
N LYS A 6 35.35 1.33 24.32
CA LYS A 6 34.95 2.13 23.15
C LYS A 6 34.29 1.26 22.07
N VAL A 7 34.79 0.05 21.82
CA VAL A 7 34.19 -0.91 20.88
C VAL A 7 32.81 -1.39 21.37
N SER A 8 32.65 -1.61 22.67
CA SER A 8 31.36 -1.99 23.27
C SER A 8 30.31 -0.87 23.19
N LEU A 9 30.73 0.40 23.31
CA LEU A 9 29.84 1.56 23.17
C LEU A 9 29.35 1.74 21.71
N ILE A 10 30.20 1.46 20.71
CA ILE A 10 29.84 1.54 19.29
C ILE A 10 28.84 0.43 18.91
N GLY A 11 29.01 -0.79 19.44
CA GLY A 11 28.08 -1.90 19.20
C GLY A 11 26.65 -1.65 19.70
N ILE A 12 26.49 -0.95 20.83
CA ILE A 12 25.17 -0.59 21.38
C ILE A 12 24.45 0.46 20.52
N VAL A 13 25.17 1.39 19.89
CA VAL A 13 24.58 2.42 19.02
C VAL A 13 23.99 1.82 17.74
N PHE A 14 24.60 0.77 17.18
CA PHE A 14 24.07 0.07 16.01
C PHE A 14 22.81 -0.78 16.30
N LEU A 15 22.63 -1.24 17.54
CA LEU A 15 21.42 -1.98 17.95
C LEU A 15 20.21 -1.08 18.19
N LEU A 16 20.40 0.25 18.32
CA LEU A 16 19.34 1.23 18.55
C LEU A 16 18.82 1.89 17.26
N LEU A 17 19.41 1.59 16.10
CA LEU A 17 18.84 1.96 14.80
C LEU A 17 17.67 1.07 14.39
N GLY A 18 16.97 0.49 15.37
CA GLY A 18 15.76 -0.28 15.17
C GLY A 18 14.79 0.54 14.33
N CYS A 19 14.55 0.05 13.12
CA CYS A 19 13.44 0.41 12.27
C CYS A 19 12.20 0.71 13.12
N PHE A 20 11.66 1.91 13.02
CA PHE A 20 10.38 2.23 13.63
C PHE A 20 9.28 1.89 12.64
N SER A 21 8.19 1.29 13.11
CA SER A 21 7.00 1.15 12.29
C SER A 21 6.48 2.53 11.91
N THR A 22 5.97 2.65 10.68
CA THR A 22 5.31 3.87 10.23
C THR A 22 3.83 3.58 10.04
N GLU A 23 2.97 4.25 10.80
CA GLU A 23 1.53 4.13 10.67
C GLU A 23 0.89 5.50 10.43
N THR A 24 -0.14 5.55 9.59
CA THR A 24 -0.99 6.72 9.48
C THR A 24 -2.38 6.40 8.97
N LYS A 25 -3.39 7.12 9.47
CA LYS A 25 -4.76 7.16 8.91
C LYS A 25 -5.07 8.46 8.18
N ASN A 26 -4.05 9.30 7.97
CA ASN A 26 -4.17 10.52 7.19
C ASN A 26 -4.00 10.18 5.69
N PRO A 27 -4.97 10.48 4.82
CA PRO A 27 -4.91 10.07 3.42
C PRO A 27 -3.69 10.62 2.67
N GLU A 28 -3.32 11.87 2.89
CA GLU A 28 -2.19 12.50 2.23
C GLU A 28 -0.86 11.88 2.66
N LYS A 29 -0.71 11.59 3.95
CA LYS A 29 0.48 10.89 4.46
C LYS A 29 0.55 9.46 3.93
N ALA A 30 -0.56 8.73 3.94
CA ALA A 30 -0.63 7.37 3.41
C ALA A 30 -0.22 7.34 1.92
N TYR A 31 -0.77 8.24 1.11
CA TYR A 31 -0.36 8.38 -0.29
C TYR A 31 1.12 8.72 -0.42
N LYS A 32 1.63 9.65 0.40
CA LYS A 32 3.04 10.06 0.33
C LYS A 32 4.01 8.93 0.70
N TYR A 33 3.68 8.12 1.69
CA TYR A 33 4.51 6.97 2.07
C TYR A 33 4.52 5.91 0.96
N TRP A 34 3.36 5.65 0.37
CA TRP A 34 3.23 4.72 -0.74
C TRP A 34 3.92 5.20 -2.03
N ALA A 35 3.56 6.38 -2.52
CA ALA A 35 3.98 6.89 -3.82
C ALA A 35 5.31 7.67 -3.79
N GLY A 36 5.89 7.89 -2.61
CA GLY A 36 7.09 8.70 -2.41
C GLY A 36 6.93 10.19 -2.75
N SER A 37 5.70 10.65 -3.06
CA SER A 37 5.42 11.97 -3.61
C SER A 37 4.04 12.48 -3.16
N LYS A 38 3.75 13.76 -3.42
CA LYS A 38 2.40 14.30 -3.18
C LYS A 38 1.43 13.79 -4.25
N PRO A 39 0.12 13.65 -3.93
CA PRO A 39 -0.87 13.28 -4.94
C PRO A 39 -0.88 14.30 -6.09
N PRO A 40 -0.90 13.84 -7.34
CA PRO A 40 -1.05 14.72 -8.49
C PRO A 40 -2.48 15.29 -8.54
N LYS A 41 -2.73 16.29 -9.38
CA LYS A 41 -3.99 17.07 -9.39
C LYS A 41 -5.20 16.23 -9.78
N GLU A 42 -4.96 15.17 -10.53
CA GLU A 42 -5.93 14.18 -11.00
C GLU A 42 -6.46 13.32 -9.85
N ILE A 43 -5.74 13.25 -8.72
CA ILE A 43 -6.11 12.45 -7.56
C ILE A 43 -6.70 13.32 -6.46
N LYS A 44 -7.95 13.03 -6.10
CA LYS A 44 -8.60 13.56 -4.90
C LYS A 44 -8.71 12.47 -3.84
N LEU A 45 -7.86 12.54 -2.82
CA LEU A 45 -7.84 11.60 -1.70
C LEU A 45 -9.11 11.72 -0.83
N ILE A 46 -9.63 10.59 -0.35
CA ILE A 46 -10.83 10.52 0.50
C ILE A 46 -10.53 9.82 1.82
N LYS A 47 -9.92 8.63 1.78
CA LYS A 47 -9.48 7.86 2.94
C LYS A 47 -8.11 7.24 2.64
N GLY A 48 -7.32 7.03 3.69
CA GLY A 48 -6.06 6.32 3.56
C GLY A 48 -5.58 5.80 4.89
N GLU A 49 -5.13 4.56 4.89
CA GLU A 49 -4.45 3.90 6.01
C GLU A 49 -3.18 3.25 5.46
N TYR A 50 -2.06 3.46 6.14
CA TYR A 50 -0.77 2.88 5.77
C TYR A 50 -0.09 2.38 7.04
N TYR A 51 0.47 1.18 6.93
CA TYR A 51 1.32 0.58 7.94
C TYR A 51 2.58 0.04 7.25
N GLN A 52 3.74 0.34 7.80
CA GLN A 52 5.01 -0.24 7.38
C GLN A 52 5.70 -0.88 8.58
N SER A 53 6.18 -2.09 8.37
CA SER A 53 6.82 -2.87 9.42
C SER A 53 8.18 -2.26 9.81
N PRO A 54 8.64 -2.51 11.04
CA PRO A 54 9.97 -2.14 11.49
C PRO A 54 11.04 -3.14 10.99
N HIS A 55 10.92 -3.71 9.80
CA HIS A 55 11.97 -4.56 9.22
C HIS A 55 12.85 -3.77 8.24
N PHE A 56 14.05 -4.27 7.96
CA PHE A 56 14.96 -3.65 7.00
C PHE A 56 14.44 -3.78 5.56
N THR A 57 13.70 -4.85 5.30
CA THR A 57 12.90 -5.07 4.09
C THR A 57 11.73 -4.10 4.07
N LEU A 58 11.42 -3.53 2.90
CA LEU A 58 10.23 -2.69 2.73
C LEU A 58 8.99 -3.59 2.76
N GLU A 59 8.37 -3.69 3.93
CA GLU A 59 7.14 -4.44 4.14
C GLU A 59 6.04 -3.49 4.59
N TYR A 60 4.93 -3.46 3.87
CA TYR A 60 3.84 -2.56 4.18
C TYR A 60 2.47 -3.09 3.78
N GLU A 61 1.46 -2.43 4.33
CA GLU A 61 0.07 -2.53 3.96
C GLU A 61 -0.50 -1.13 3.73
N LEU A 62 -1.23 -0.99 2.63
CA LEU A 62 -1.86 0.25 2.22
C LEU A 62 -3.33 -0.01 1.90
N PHE A 63 -4.18 0.84 2.46
CA PHE A 63 -5.54 1.04 1.98
C PHE A 63 -5.70 2.49 1.55
N LEU A 64 -6.15 2.74 0.32
CA LEU A 64 -6.52 4.07 -0.16
C LEU A 64 -7.91 4.06 -0.76
N LYS A 65 -8.63 5.17 -0.56
CA LYS A 65 -9.84 5.54 -1.30
C LYS A 65 -9.64 6.93 -1.87
N PHE A 66 -9.83 7.08 -3.17
CA PHE A 66 -9.67 8.36 -3.86
C PHE A 66 -10.57 8.44 -5.08
N LYS A 67 -10.68 9.63 -5.66
CA LYS A 67 -11.19 9.80 -7.02
C LYS A 67 -10.03 10.10 -7.95
N SER A 68 -10.08 9.51 -9.14
CA SER A 68 -9.20 9.85 -10.25
C SER A 68 -9.98 9.95 -11.56
N ASP A 69 -9.41 10.64 -12.53
CA ASP A 69 -9.92 10.56 -13.89
C ASP A 69 -9.60 9.19 -14.53
N LYS A 70 -10.22 8.92 -15.68
CA LYS A 70 -10.03 7.65 -16.40
C LYS A 70 -8.61 7.50 -16.94
N LYS A 71 -7.99 8.59 -17.40
CA LYS A 71 -6.69 8.55 -18.05
C LYS A 71 -5.61 8.14 -17.05
N TRP A 72 -5.57 8.83 -15.91
CA TRP A 72 -4.62 8.54 -14.84
C TRP A 72 -4.71 7.08 -14.37
N PHE A 73 -5.92 6.57 -14.12
CA PHE A 73 -6.07 5.20 -13.64
C PHE A 73 -5.67 4.16 -14.70
N ASN A 74 -5.96 4.43 -15.97
CA ASN A 74 -5.54 3.54 -17.06
C ASN A 74 -4.00 3.50 -17.20
N GLU A 75 -3.34 4.66 -17.10
CA GLU A 75 -1.87 4.74 -17.10
C GLU A 75 -1.28 4.01 -15.88
N PHE A 76 -1.91 4.15 -14.71
CA PHE A 76 -1.54 3.41 -13.50
C PHE A 76 -1.64 1.88 -13.71
N VAL A 77 -2.74 1.41 -14.32
CA VAL A 77 -2.96 -0.01 -14.64
C VAL A 77 -1.90 -0.52 -15.61
N GLU A 78 -1.61 0.25 -16.66
CA GLU A 78 -0.63 -0.11 -17.69
C GLU A 78 0.79 -0.15 -17.13
N TYR A 79 1.21 0.90 -16.43
CA TYR A 79 2.55 1.02 -15.84
C TYR A 79 2.86 -0.14 -14.87
N ASN A 80 1.87 -0.56 -14.09
CA ASN A 80 2.02 -1.65 -13.13
C ASN A 80 1.75 -3.04 -13.72
N GLY A 81 1.40 -3.13 -15.01
CA GLY A 81 1.08 -4.40 -15.68
C GLY A 81 -0.14 -5.11 -15.09
N LEU A 82 -1.12 -4.36 -14.59
CA LEU A 82 -2.30 -4.91 -13.93
C LEU A 82 -3.30 -5.42 -14.97
N LYS A 83 -3.99 -6.51 -14.65
CA LYS A 83 -5.06 -7.11 -15.47
C LYS A 83 -6.35 -7.19 -14.69
N ILE A 84 -7.48 -7.14 -15.39
CA ILE A 84 -8.80 -7.33 -14.77
C ILE A 84 -8.82 -8.67 -14.04
N ASP A 85 -9.11 -8.63 -12.74
CA ASP A 85 -9.17 -9.79 -11.87
C ASP A 85 -10.44 -10.60 -12.12
N THR A 86 -10.29 -11.67 -12.90
CA THR A 86 -11.35 -12.62 -13.21
C THR A 86 -11.37 -13.82 -12.27
N VAL A 87 -10.24 -14.13 -11.63
CA VAL A 87 -10.12 -15.28 -10.71
C VAL A 87 -10.71 -14.94 -9.34
N ARG A 88 -10.45 -13.73 -8.85
CA ARG A 88 -10.92 -13.26 -7.53
C ARG A 88 -10.56 -14.25 -6.42
N ASN A 89 -9.27 -14.57 -6.30
CA ASN A 89 -8.76 -15.38 -5.19
C ASN A 89 -9.18 -14.78 -3.82
N GLU A 90 -8.94 -15.51 -2.72
CA GLU A 90 -9.29 -15.08 -1.36
C GLU A 90 -8.36 -13.98 -0.81
N TRP A 91 -8.09 -12.92 -1.59
CA TRP A 91 -7.20 -11.80 -1.22
C TRP A 91 -7.63 -11.06 0.06
N LYS A 92 -8.90 -11.18 0.45
CA LYS A 92 -9.45 -10.60 1.69
C LYS A 92 -9.22 -11.47 2.92
N GLY A 93 -8.88 -12.75 2.76
CA GLY A 93 -8.83 -13.71 3.87
C GLY A 93 -7.70 -13.46 4.88
N TRP A 94 -6.66 -12.75 4.45
CA TRP A 94 -5.41 -12.57 5.20
C TRP A 94 -5.21 -11.15 5.75
N THR A 95 -6.22 -10.29 5.60
CA THR A 95 -6.18 -8.92 6.12
C THR A 95 -7.54 -8.50 6.65
N LYS A 96 -7.55 -7.61 7.65
CA LYS A 96 -8.76 -6.96 8.11
C LYS A 96 -8.97 -5.67 7.34
N LEU A 97 -9.86 -5.71 6.36
CA LEU A 97 -10.22 -4.51 5.59
C LEU A 97 -10.79 -3.42 6.52
N PRO A 98 -10.41 -2.14 6.33
CA PRO A 98 -11.08 -1.03 7.01
C PRO A 98 -12.57 -0.98 6.66
N GLU A 99 -13.42 -0.56 7.61
CA GLU A 99 -14.88 -0.52 7.40
C GLU A 99 -15.31 0.32 6.18
N TRP A 100 -14.52 1.34 5.84
CA TRP A 100 -14.77 2.21 4.70
C TRP A 100 -14.31 1.61 3.36
N PHE A 101 -13.54 0.51 3.37
CA PHE A 101 -13.09 -0.22 2.20
C PHE A 101 -14.18 -1.21 1.76
N ASN A 102 -15.27 -0.65 1.23
CA ASN A 102 -16.45 -1.42 0.85
C ASN A 102 -16.83 -1.12 -0.61
N PRO A 103 -16.13 -1.71 -1.60
CA PRO A 103 -16.51 -1.62 -3.00
C PRO A 103 -17.77 -2.45 -3.28
N ASP A 104 -18.70 -1.89 -4.04
CA ASP A 104 -19.87 -2.62 -4.54
C ASP A 104 -19.52 -3.43 -5.81
N HIS A 105 -20.52 -4.11 -6.39
CA HIS A 105 -20.35 -4.91 -7.60
C HIS A 105 -20.07 -4.09 -8.87
N ASN A 106 -20.15 -2.76 -8.83
CA ASN A 106 -19.88 -1.89 -9.98
C ASN A 106 -18.39 -1.61 -10.17
N TYR A 107 -17.52 -2.06 -9.26
CA TYR A 107 -16.08 -1.87 -9.39
C TYR A 107 -15.48 -2.91 -10.33
N LEU A 108 -14.65 -2.43 -11.26
CA LEU A 108 -13.67 -3.27 -11.92
C LEU A 108 -12.50 -3.48 -10.96
N ILE A 109 -12.09 -4.74 -10.80
CA ILE A 109 -10.99 -5.15 -9.93
C ILE A 109 -9.81 -5.52 -10.82
N TYR A 110 -8.62 -5.12 -10.42
CA TYR A 110 -7.36 -5.38 -11.11
C TYR A 110 -6.36 -6.00 -10.14
N ALA A 111 -5.53 -6.89 -10.66
CA ALA A 111 -4.47 -7.59 -9.94
C ALA A 111 -3.26 -7.81 -10.86
N LYS A 112 -2.09 -8.04 -10.26
CA LYS A 112 -0.86 -8.32 -11.03
C LYS A 112 -0.75 -9.79 -11.40
N ASN A 113 -0.97 -10.69 -10.43
CA ASN A 113 -0.95 -12.13 -10.65
C ASN A 113 -2.15 -12.79 -9.96
N GLN A 114 -3.18 -13.11 -10.73
CA GLN A 114 -4.47 -13.57 -10.20
C GLN A 114 -4.44 -15.01 -9.69
N THR A 115 -3.47 -15.80 -10.12
CA THR A 115 -3.32 -17.22 -9.75
C THR A 115 -2.35 -17.43 -8.59
N ASP A 116 -1.63 -16.39 -8.19
CA ASP A 116 -0.74 -16.44 -7.03
C ASP A 116 -1.54 -16.14 -5.76
N GLU A 117 -1.59 -17.11 -4.85
CA GLU A 117 -2.31 -17.00 -3.58
C GLU A 117 -1.65 -16.02 -2.60
N PHE A 118 -0.37 -15.70 -2.80
CA PHE A 118 0.37 -14.73 -2.01
C PHE A 118 0.28 -13.32 -2.59
N GLU A 119 -0.17 -13.16 -3.85
CA GLU A 119 -0.44 -11.86 -4.46
C GLU A 119 -1.84 -11.37 -4.06
N ARG A 120 -1.85 -10.52 -3.03
CA ARG A 120 -3.07 -10.05 -2.37
C ARG A 120 -3.49 -8.64 -2.79
N SER A 121 -2.64 -7.90 -3.49
CA SER A 121 -2.90 -6.49 -3.80
C SER A 121 -4.01 -6.34 -4.83
N ARG A 122 -5.02 -5.54 -4.52
CA ARG A 122 -6.16 -5.28 -5.40
C ARG A 122 -6.37 -3.80 -5.63
N TYR A 123 -6.54 -3.46 -6.90
CA TYR A 123 -6.74 -2.10 -7.36
C TYR A 123 -8.12 -2.05 -8.00
N LEU A 124 -8.98 -1.16 -7.53
CA LEU A 124 -10.38 -1.16 -7.92
C LEU A 124 -10.77 0.21 -8.45
N ARG A 125 -11.59 0.24 -9.49
CA ARG A 125 -12.18 1.47 -10.02
C ARG A 125 -13.64 1.28 -10.39
N ASN A 126 -14.48 2.18 -9.92
CA ASN A 126 -15.84 2.32 -10.37
C ASN A 126 -15.86 3.20 -11.64
N PRO A 127 -16.19 2.65 -12.82
CA PRO A 127 -16.07 3.37 -14.09
C PRO A 127 -17.07 4.52 -14.23
N LYS A 128 -18.20 4.47 -13.50
CA LYS A 128 -19.24 5.51 -13.53
C LYS A 128 -18.85 6.74 -12.69
N THR A 129 -18.23 6.52 -11.53
CA THR A 129 -17.97 7.61 -10.57
C THR A 129 -16.52 8.08 -10.52
N GLY A 130 -15.58 7.30 -11.08
CA GLY A 130 -14.13 7.53 -10.95
C GLY A 130 -13.60 7.26 -9.53
N THR A 131 -14.43 6.74 -8.62
CA THR A 131 -13.99 6.35 -7.28
C THR A 131 -13.13 5.10 -7.39
N CYS A 132 -11.99 5.13 -6.72
CA CYS A 132 -10.98 4.09 -6.74
C CYS A 132 -10.68 3.62 -5.31
N TYR A 133 -10.31 2.35 -5.21
CA TYR A 133 -9.71 1.78 -4.02
C TYR A 133 -8.37 1.14 -4.38
N ILE A 134 -7.40 1.22 -3.48
CA ILE A 134 -6.17 0.42 -3.54
C ILE A 134 -6.05 -0.29 -2.22
N TYR A 135 -5.97 -1.61 -2.27
CA TYR A 135 -5.37 -2.43 -1.23
C TYR A 135 -4.05 -2.94 -1.80
N GLU A 136 -2.93 -2.57 -1.18
CA GLU A 136 -1.62 -3.05 -1.61
C GLU A 136 -0.84 -3.56 -0.40
N THR A 137 -0.21 -4.72 -0.56
CA THR A 137 0.68 -5.28 0.43
C THR A 137 1.94 -5.81 -0.22
N VAL A 138 3.07 -5.56 0.43
CA VAL A 138 4.39 -6.02 0.02
C VAL A 138 5.05 -6.64 1.24
N GLY A 139 5.55 -7.88 1.09
CA GLY A 139 6.40 -8.55 2.09
C GLY A 139 5.73 -8.85 3.45
N MET A 140 4.41 -8.73 3.56
CA MET A 140 3.64 -9.17 4.74
C MET A 140 2.93 -10.50 4.50
#